data_AF-A0A7X7E137-F1
#
_entry.id   AF-A0A7X7E137-F1
#
_cell.length_a   1.000
_cell.length_b   1.000
_cell.length_c   1.000
_cell.angle_alpha   90.00
_cell.angle_beta   90.00
_cell.angle_gamma   90.00
#
_symmetry.space_group_name_H-M   'P 1'
#
loop_
_entity.id
_entity.type
_entity.pdbx_description
1 polymer ?
#
loop_
_entity_poly.entity_id
_entity_poly.type
_entity_poly.pdbx_seq_one_letter_code
_entity_poly.pdbx_strand_id
1 'polypeptide(L)' 'MFLQVKSNVYVYILICSEGRFYIGSTEDIQKRLDRHNNKTFVGWTAPKYYNWSVLYHATS' A
#
# COMPACT_ATOMS: atom_id res chain seq x y z
N MET A 1 -16.53 -26.13 12.27
CA MET A 1 -15.30 -26.14 11.46
C MET A 1 -15.26 -24.84 10.69
N PHE A 2 -14.47 -23.86 11.12
CA PHE A 2 -14.30 -22.61 10.37
C PHE A 2 -13.20 -22.83 9.35
N LEU A 3 -13.51 -22.61 8.07
CA LEU A 3 -12.51 -22.59 7.01
C LEU A 3 -11.60 -21.38 7.27
N GLN A 4 -10.35 -21.64 7.63
CA GLN A 4 -9.34 -20.60 7.73
C GLN A 4 -8.95 -20.18 6.31
N VAL A 5 -9.61 -19.14 5.80
CA VAL A 5 -9.17 -18.48 4.56
C VAL A 5 -7.83 -17.83 4.88
N LYS A 6 -6.73 -18.45 4.43
CA LYS A 6 -5.40 -17.81 4.42
C LYS A 6 -5.41 -16.68 3.39
N SER A 7 -5.98 -15.54 3.74
CA SER A 7 -5.68 -14.29 3.04
C SER A 7 -4.41 -13.72 3.67
N ASN A 8 -3.31 -13.71 2.91
CA ASN A 8 -2.09 -13.03 3.33
C ASN A 8 -2.34 -11.52 3.26
N VAL A 9 -2.85 -10.94 4.34
CA VAL A 9 -3.01 -9.50 4.46
C VAL A 9 -1.70 -8.91 4.94
N TYR A 10 -1.21 -7.92 4.20
CA TYR A 10 -0.05 -7.13 4.55
C TYR A 10 -0.49 -5.84 5.22
N VAL A 11 0.27 -5.42 6.24
CA VAL A 11 0.33 -4.01 6.66
C VAL A 11 1.62 -3.44 6.10
N TYR A 12 1.56 -2.26 5.48
CA TYR A 12 2.70 -1.65 4.79
C TYR A 12 2.86 -0.17 5.10
N ILE A 13 4.09 0.33 4.91
CA ILE A 13 4.47 1.74 4.97
C ILE A 13 5.10 2.10 3.62
N LEU A 14 4.56 3.14 2.97
CA LEU A 14 5.15 3.75 1.78
C LEU A 14 5.82 5.08 2.13
N ILE A 15 6.80 5.47 1.34
CA ILE A 15 7.41 6.81 1.36
C ILE A 15 7.41 7.40 -0.07
N CYS A 16 7.09 8.69 -0.21
CA CYS A 16 7.13 9.41 -1.49
C CYS A 16 8.41 10.28 -1.61
N SER A 17 8.67 10.84 -2.80
CA SER A 17 9.85 11.69 -3.03
C SER A 17 9.90 12.93 -2.13
N GLU A 18 8.76 13.39 -1.63
CA GLU A 18 8.65 14.53 -0.71
C GLU A 18 8.81 14.13 0.76
N GLY A 19 9.19 12.88 1.06
CA GLY A 19 9.44 12.41 2.42
C GLY A 19 8.17 12.17 3.25
N ARG A 20 7.00 12.06 2.62
CA ARG A 20 5.75 11.72 3.34
C ARG A 20 5.55 10.23 3.43
N PHE A 21 4.97 9.81 4.55
CA PHE A 21 4.65 8.43 4.84
C PHE A 21 3.17 8.15 4.63
N TYR A 22 2.86 6.92 4.18
CA TYR A 22 1.50 6.40 4.13
C TYR A 22 1.48 4.98 4.69
N ILE A 23 0.53 4.71 5.60
CA ILE A 23 0.35 3.40 6.21
C ILE A 23 -0.98 2.83 5.72
N GLY A 24 -1.00 1.56 5.33
CA GLY A 24 -2.22 0.89 4.89
C GLY A 24 -2.12 -0.62 4.96
N SER A 25 -3.19 -1.28 4.55
CA SER A 25 -3.24 -2.74 4.39
C SER A 25 -3.72 -3.15 3.00
N THR A 26 -3.26 -4.31 2.55
CA THR A 26 -3.57 -4.87 1.23
C THR A 26 -3.27 -6.36 1.20
N GLU A 27 -3.88 -7.10 0.28
CA GLU A 27 -3.52 -8.49 -0.01
C GLU A 27 -2.41 -8.59 -1.07
N ASP A 28 -2.16 -7.49 -1.79
CA ASP A 28 -1.17 -7.38 -2.85
C ASP A 28 -0.47 -6.02 -2.76
N ILE A 29 0.80 -6.04 -2.37
CA ILE A 29 1.63 -4.84 -2.19
C ILE A 29 1.96 -4.20 -3.54
N GLN A 30 2.30 -4.99 -4.56
CA GLN A 30 2.73 -4.45 -5.85
C GLN A 30 1.57 -3.75 -6.55
N LYS A 31 0.41 -4.41 -6.64
CA LYS A 31 -0.81 -3.81 -7.21
C LYS A 31 -1.23 -2.56 -6.45
N ARG A 32 -1.01 -2.52 -5.14
CA ARG A 32 -1.31 -1.32 -4.33
C ARG A 32 -0.34 -0.18 -4.63
N LEU A 33 0.96 -0.47 -4.70
CA LEU A 33 1.98 0.51 -5.05
C LEU A 33 1.72 1.13 -6.42
N ASP A 34 1.39 0.28 -7.40
CA ASP A 34 1.06 0.72 -8.76
C ASP A 34 -0.16 1.65 -8.77
N ARG A 35 -1.18 1.37 -7.94
CA ARG A 35 -2.34 2.26 -7.80
C ARG A 35 -1.98 3.63 -7.22
N HIS A 36 -1.07 3.67 -6.24
CA HIS A 36 -0.58 4.94 -5.68
C HIS A 36 0.20 5.75 -6.73
N ASN A 37 1.10 5.10 -7.49
CA ASN A 37 1.92 5.76 -8.50
C ASN A 37 1.13 6.16 -9.76
N ASN A 38 0.18 5.34 -10.19
CA ASN A 38 -0.67 5.62 -11.35
C ASN A 38 -1.90 6.47 -11.00
N LYS A 39 -2.09 6.84 -9.73
CA LYS A 39 -3.21 7.65 -9.24
C LYS A 39 -4.59 7.07 -9.59
N THR A 40 -4.68 5.76 -9.77
CA THR A 40 -5.93 5.07 -10.16
C THR A 40 -6.86 4.81 -8.99
N PHE A 41 -6.42 5.13 -7.76
CA PHE A 41 -7.26 5.10 -6.57
C PHE A 41 -7.42 6.52 -6.01
N VAL A 42 -8.65 7.04 -6.03
CA VAL A 42 -8.95 8.38 -5.53
C VAL A 42 -8.91 8.36 -4.00
N GLY A 43 -7.88 8.97 -3.42
CA GLY A 43 -7.64 9.00 -1.99
C GLY A 43 -6.60 10.05 -1.62
N TRP A 44 -6.19 10.08 -0.34
CA TRP A 44 -5.27 11.09 0.18
C TRP A 44 -3.96 11.22 -0.61
N THR A 45 -3.45 10.10 -1.14
CA THR A 45 -2.15 10.03 -1.82
C THR A 45 -2.18 10.41 -3.31
N ALA A 46 -3.34 10.34 -3.98
CA ALA A 46 -3.42 10.46 -5.44
C ALA A 46 -3.22 11.88 -6.01
N PRO A 47 -3.82 12.95 -5.43
CA PRO A 47 -3.71 14.27 -6.05
C PRO A 47 -2.41 15.02 -5.72
N LYS A 48 -1.65 14.59 -4.70
CA LYS A 48 -0.63 15.47 -4.08
C LYS A 48 0.82 14.97 -4.09
N TYR A 49 1.08 13.67 -4.25
CA TYR A 49 2.41 13.10 -4.02
C TYR A 49 2.78 12.09 -5.11
N TYR A 50 4.08 11.98 -5.42
CA TYR A 50 4.61 11.20 -6.53
C TYR A 50 5.72 10.22 -6.07
N ASN A 51 6.05 9.27 -6.93
CA ASN A 51 7.19 8.35 -6.75
C ASN A 51 7.16 7.60 -5.41
N TRP A 52 6.02 6.97 -5.11
CA TRP A 52 5.87 6.11 -3.95
C TRP A 52 6.75 4.88 -4.07
N SER A 53 7.41 4.53 -2.98
CA SER A 53 8.21 3.31 -2.80
C SER A 53 7.81 2.61 -1.50
N VAL A 54 7.93 1.30 -1.47
CA VAL A 54 7.70 0.51 -0.24
C VAL A 54 8.89 0.70 0.69
N LEU A 55 8.63 1.21 1.89
CA LEU A 55 9.63 1.33 2.95
C LEU A 55 9.64 0.09 3.86
N TYR A 56 8.45 -0.43 4.15
CA TYR A 56 8.27 -1.57 5.04
C TYR A 56 6.96 -2.31 4.73
N HIS A 57 6.93 -3.61 4.98
CA HIS A 57 5.70 -4.37 5.09
C HIS A 57 5.86 -5.57 6.04
N ALA A 58 4.75 -5.97 6.66
CA ALA A 58 4.66 -7.14 7.52
C ALA A 58 3.48 -8.02 7.08
N THR A 59 3.62 -9.32 7.32
CA THR A 59 2.56 -10.32 7.21
C THR A 59 2.37 -10.93 8.60
N SER A 60 1.15 -11.35 8.93
CA SER A 60 0.92 -12.27 10.05
C SER A 60 1.33 -13.69 9.68
#